data_AF-A0A4U6P013-F1
#
_entry.id   AF-A0A4U6P013-F1
#
_cell.length_a   1.000
_cell.length_b   1.000
_cell.length_c   1.000
_cell.angle_alpha   90.00
_cell.angle_beta   90.00
_cell.angle_gamma   90.00
#
_symmetry.space_group_name_H-M   'P 1'
#
loop_
_entity.id
_entity.type
_entity.pdbx_description
1 polymer ?
#
loop_
_entity_poly.entity_id
_entity_poly.type
_entity_poly.pdbx_seq_one_letter_code
_entity_poly.pdbx_strand_id
1 'polypeptide(L)'
;MGTSARPADGAITLAELREFASFPSATQRYIRRSLDIGLHRRDAMKLWSRDMVEEASIRAQARIYGRLDEIKAHVPDDSGLDQVEPFMAPLVTVSAFDLGQDRLASFSAYRFLYERLLGAGARPWLPGAFCAAASLPHLHPEKRRLLLQSISEAAATAVGWSNREPTFYPEWVEKVDLSKAN
;
A
#
# COMPACT_ATOMS: atom_id res chain seq x y z
N MET A 1 -30.27 8.40 -3.42
CA MET A 1 -30.59 6.98 -3.63
C MET A 1 -29.63 6.15 -2.81
N GLY A 2 -30.12 5.45 -1.79
CA GLY A 2 -29.28 4.66 -0.89
C GLY A 2 -28.81 3.38 -1.59
N THR A 3 -27.50 3.26 -1.79
CA THR A 3 -26.87 2.01 -2.23
C THR A 3 -27.00 1.00 -1.08
N SER A 4 -27.97 0.10 -1.20
CA SER A 4 -28.04 -1.11 -0.38
C SER A 4 -26.74 -1.90 -0.61
N ALA A 5 -25.86 -1.92 0.39
CA ALA A 5 -24.65 -2.73 0.36
C ALA A 5 -25.05 -4.20 0.24
N ARG A 6 -24.56 -4.91 -0.78
CA ARG A 6 -24.92 -6.32 -0.98
C ARG A 6 -24.27 -7.13 0.15
N PRO A 7 -24.89 -8.22 0.64
CA PRO A 7 -24.33 -9.06 1.71
C PRO A 7 -22.89 -9.54 1.45
N ALA A 8 -22.52 -9.73 0.18
CA ALA A 8 -21.17 -10.10 -0.26
C ALA A 8 -20.13 -8.98 -0.01
N ASP A 9 -20.53 -7.71 -0.09
CA ASP A 9 -19.64 -6.56 0.12
C ASP A 9 -19.23 -6.45 1.60
N GLY A 10 -20.13 -6.83 2.52
CA GLY A 10 -19.85 -6.90 3.96
C GLY A 10 -18.83 -7.98 4.31
N ALA A 11 -18.92 -9.16 3.69
CA ALA A 11 -17.98 -10.25 3.91
C ALA A 11 -16.56 -9.92 3.43
N ILE A 12 -16.45 -9.23 2.27
CA ILE A 12 -15.16 -8.78 1.71
C ILE A 12 -14.53 -7.72 2.60
N THR A 13 -15.30 -6.69 2.96
CA THR A 13 -14.84 -5.61 3.83
C THR A 13 -14.32 -6.17 5.16
N LEU A 14 -15.00 -7.18 5.74
CA LEU A 14 -14.55 -7.86 6.94
C LEU A 14 -13.23 -8.63 6.75
N ALA A 15 -13.04 -9.26 5.58
CA ALA A 15 -11.79 -9.96 5.26
C ALA A 15 -10.62 -8.97 5.15
N GLU A 16 -10.81 -7.85 4.48
CA GLU A 16 -9.79 -6.79 4.38
C GLU A 16 -9.46 -6.16 5.74
N LEU A 17 -10.48 -5.95 6.58
CA LEU A 17 -10.29 -5.47 7.96
C LEU A 17 -9.45 -6.46 8.77
N ARG A 18 -9.77 -7.75 8.69
CA ARG A 18 -9.01 -8.81 9.39
C ARG A 18 -7.58 -8.89 8.90
N GLU A 19 -7.36 -8.80 7.58
CA GLU A 19 -6.01 -8.73 7.02
C GLU A 19 -5.25 -7.53 7.58
N PHE A 20 -5.83 -6.34 7.54
CA PHE A 20 -5.20 -5.14 8.07
C PHE A 20 -4.85 -5.25 9.57
N ALA A 21 -5.77 -5.81 10.36
CA ALA A 21 -5.58 -6.02 11.79
C ALA A 21 -4.45 -7.01 12.10
N SER A 22 -4.11 -7.91 11.17
CA SER A 22 -3.01 -8.85 11.33
C SER A 22 -1.62 -8.20 11.20
N PHE A 23 -1.52 -7.01 10.60
CA PHE A 23 -0.24 -6.33 10.43
C PHE A 23 0.28 -5.73 11.75
N PRO A 24 1.62 -5.63 11.92
CA PRO A 24 2.21 -4.94 13.06
C PRO A 24 1.71 -3.50 13.19
N SER A 25 1.62 -2.96 14.41
CA SER A 25 1.10 -1.61 14.65
C SER A 25 1.85 -0.53 13.88
N ALA A 26 3.17 -0.68 13.70
CA ALA A 26 3.97 0.24 12.89
C ALA A 26 3.60 0.20 11.40
N THR A 27 3.32 -0.98 10.85
CA THR A 27 2.82 -1.18 9.49
C THR A 27 1.44 -0.58 9.32
N GLN A 28 0.52 -0.84 10.26
CA GLN A 28 -0.81 -0.24 10.23
C GLN A 28 -0.76 1.30 10.28
N ARG A 29 0.13 1.87 11.12
CA ARG A 29 0.35 3.33 11.18
C ARG A 29 0.85 3.86 9.84
N TYR A 30 1.82 3.18 9.24
CA TYR A 30 2.39 3.57 7.96
C TYR A 30 1.35 3.53 6.83
N ILE A 31 0.59 2.45 6.71
CA ILE A 31 -0.46 2.29 5.68
C ILE A 31 -1.48 3.42 5.77
N ARG A 32 -2.02 3.70 6.96
CA ARG A 32 -2.99 4.80 7.15
C ARG A 32 -2.38 6.15 6.72
N ARG A 33 -1.15 6.45 7.14
CA ARG A 33 -0.44 7.67 6.74
C ARG A 33 -0.24 7.74 5.22
N SER A 34 0.21 6.65 4.61
CA SER A 34 0.41 6.55 3.17
C SER A 34 -0.89 6.79 2.41
N LEU A 35 -2.02 6.26 2.89
CA LEU A 35 -3.33 6.50 2.28
C LEU A 35 -3.78 7.96 2.44
N ASP A 36 -3.53 8.58 3.59
CA ASP A 36 -3.86 10.01 3.77
C ASP A 36 -3.05 10.91 2.84
N ILE A 37 -1.77 10.60 2.62
CA ILE A 37 -0.89 11.31 1.69
C ILE A 37 -1.32 11.05 0.24
N GLY A 38 -1.37 9.78 -0.16
CA GLY A 38 -1.55 9.37 -1.56
C GLY A 38 -2.95 9.56 -2.11
N LEU A 39 -3.96 9.67 -1.23
CA LEU A 39 -5.35 9.94 -1.63
C LEU A 39 -5.82 11.33 -1.17
N HIS A 40 -4.90 12.18 -0.71
CA HIS A 40 -5.15 13.57 -0.30
C HIS A 40 -6.32 13.74 0.69
N ARG A 41 -6.45 12.81 1.65
CA ARG A 41 -7.63 12.76 2.54
C ARG A 41 -7.59 13.80 3.66
N ARG A 42 -6.39 14.06 4.20
CA ARG A 42 -6.16 14.89 5.38
C ARG A 42 -4.77 15.54 5.29
N ASP A 43 -4.55 16.58 6.10
CA ASP A 43 -3.20 17.13 6.29
C ASP A 43 -2.33 16.12 7.06
N ALA A 44 -1.57 15.34 6.31
CA ALA A 44 -0.73 14.29 6.88
C ALA A 44 0.40 14.84 7.75
N MET A 45 0.89 16.05 7.45
CA MET A 45 1.94 16.72 8.21
C MET A 45 1.44 16.99 9.62
N LYS A 46 0.26 17.63 9.73
CA LYS A 46 -0.36 17.94 11.02
C LYS A 46 -0.78 16.69 11.81
N LEU A 47 -1.26 15.65 11.14
CA LEU A 47 -1.85 14.49 11.78
C LEU A 47 -0.82 13.44 12.22
N TRP A 48 0.21 13.19 11.40
CA TRP A 48 1.10 12.04 11.59
C TRP A 48 2.47 12.39 12.13
N SER A 49 2.89 13.66 12.05
CA SER A 49 4.19 14.07 12.56
C SER A 49 4.26 14.02 14.08
N ARG A 50 5.40 13.55 14.60
CA ARG A 50 5.75 13.61 16.02
C ARG A 50 7.08 14.31 16.26
N ASP A 51 7.95 14.33 15.27
CA ASP A 51 9.30 14.89 15.33
C ASP A 51 9.79 15.28 13.93
N MET A 52 10.90 16.01 13.89
CA MET A 52 11.53 16.51 12.65
C MET A 52 11.89 15.39 11.65
N VAL A 53 12.17 14.17 12.13
CA VAL A 53 12.52 13.03 11.27
C VAL A 53 11.26 12.51 10.56
N GLU A 54 10.14 12.39 11.28
CA GLU A 54 8.85 12.07 10.66
C GLU A 54 8.37 13.18 9.72
N GLU A 55 8.63 14.45 10.01
CA GLU A 55 8.32 15.55 9.07
C GLU A 55 9.06 15.37 7.75
N ALA A 56 10.37 15.10 7.81
CA ALA A 56 11.19 14.88 6.63
C ALA A 56 10.70 13.64 5.84
N SER A 57 10.36 12.55 6.54
CA SER A 57 9.78 11.34 5.92
C SER A 57 8.46 11.62 5.22
N ILE A 58 7.54 12.37 5.86
CA ILE A 58 6.23 12.74 5.28
C ILE A 58 6.42 13.61 4.03
N ARG A 59 7.30 14.63 4.09
CA ARG A 59 7.60 15.49 2.93
C ARG A 59 8.22 14.69 1.78
N ALA A 60 9.15 13.79 2.07
CA ALA A 60 9.74 12.92 1.07
C ALA A 60 8.69 12.00 0.43
N GLN A 61 7.83 11.39 1.25
CA GLN A 61 6.74 10.53 0.80
C GLN A 61 5.76 11.29 -0.09
N ALA A 62 5.33 12.49 0.30
CA ALA A 62 4.44 13.32 -0.50
C ALA A 62 5.03 13.67 -1.88
N ARG A 63 6.34 13.95 -1.95
CA ARG A 63 7.02 14.21 -3.24
C ARG A 63 7.01 12.97 -4.14
N ILE A 64 7.34 11.80 -3.59
CA ILE A 64 7.36 10.55 -4.35
C ILE A 64 5.95 10.15 -4.79
N TYR A 65 4.96 10.33 -3.91
CA TYR A 65 3.55 10.02 -4.18
C TYR A 65 2.89 10.99 -5.17
N GLY A 66 3.51 12.13 -5.48
CA GLY A 66 3.05 13.03 -6.55
C GLY A 66 3.01 12.37 -7.94
N ARG A 67 3.56 11.17 -8.10
CA ARG A 67 3.52 10.36 -9.33
C ARG A 67 2.38 9.32 -9.34
N LEU A 68 1.62 9.18 -8.24
CA LEU A 68 0.59 8.13 -8.14
C LEU A 68 -0.52 8.28 -9.17
N ASP A 69 -0.95 9.51 -9.48
CA ASP A 69 -1.98 9.76 -10.49
C ASP A 69 -1.49 9.35 -11.89
N GLU A 70 -0.23 9.64 -12.21
CA GLU A 70 0.42 9.20 -13.46
C GLU A 70 0.51 7.67 -13.54
N ILE A 71 0.97 7.02 -12.46
CA ILE A 71 1.05 5.55 -12.37
C ILE A 71 -0.35 4.94 -12.58
N LYS A 72 -1.36 5.49 -11.91
CA LYS A 72 -2.73 5.01 -11.99
C LYS A 72 -3.32 5.15 -13.41
N ALA A 73 -2.97 6.22 -14.12
CA ALA A 73 -3.41 6.44 -15.50
C ALA A 73 -2.78 5.46 -16.51
N HIS A 74 -1.65 4.82 -16.17
CA HIS A 74 -0.93 3.87 -17.03
C HIS A 74 -1.07 2.42 -16.57
N VAL A 75 -1.97 2.10 -15.62
CA VAL A 75 -2.25 0.70 -15.25
C VAL A 75 -2.67 -0.06 -16.52
N PRO A 76 -1.92 -1.09 -16.96
CA PRO A 76 -2.26 -1.79 -18.19
C PRO A 76 -3.60 -2.54 -18.09
N ASP A 77 -4.40 -2.47 -19.16
CA ASP A 77 -5.69 -3.17 -19.26
C ASP A 77 -5.53 -4.69 -19.46
N ASP A 78 -4.39 -5.12 -20.01
CA ASP A 78 -4.02 -6.51 -20.20
C ASP A 78 -2.56 -6.75 -19.78
N SER A 79 -2.10 -8.00 -19.88
CA SER A 79 -0.72 -8.39 -19.53
C SER A 79 0.28 -8.18 -20.68
N GLY A 80 -0.06 -7.36 -21.69
CA GLY A 80 0.81 -7.00 -22.80
C GLY A 80 2.04 -6.23 -22.32
N LEU A 81 3.18 -6.40 -23.02
CA LEU A 81 4.46 -5.78 -22.65
C LEU A 81 4.64 -4.35 -23.21
N ASP A 82 3.80 -3.96 -24.15
CA ASP A 82 3.85 -2.71 -24.91
C ASP A 82 3.69 -1.45 -24.05
N GLN A 83 2.94 -1.55 -22.94
CA GLN A 83 2.68 -0.43 -22.03
C GLN A 83 3.27 -0.64 -20.62
N VAL A 84 4.18 -1.61 -20.48
CA VAL A 84 4.72 -1.99 -19.17
C VAL A 84 5.74 -1.00 -18.65
N GLU A 85 6.62 -0.48 -19.50
CA GLU A 85 7.69 0.42 -19.06
C GLU A 85 7.15 1.72 -18.42
N PRO A 86 6.19 2.46 -19.03
CA PRO A 86 5.62 3.67 -18.43
C PRO A 86 4.95 3.44 -17.07
N PHE A 87 4.48 2.22 -16.81
CA PHE A 87 3.83 1.86 -15.56
C PHE A 87 4.81 1.28 -14.51
N MET A 88 5.62 0.30 -14.90
CA MET A 88 6.45 -0.47 -13.99
C MET A 88 7.63 0.33 -13.46
N ALA A 89 8.28 1.16 -14.27
CA ALA A 89 9.42 1.95 -13.82
C ALA A 89 9.05 2.92 -12.67
N PRO A 90 7.99 3.75 -12.79
CA PRO A 90 7.57 4.60 -11.68
C PRO A 90 6.99 3.78 -10.51
N LEU A 91 6.26 2.69 -10.77
CA LEU A 91 5.76 1.82 -9.70
C LEU A 91 6.91 1.26 -8.85
N VAL A 92 7.93 0.66 -9.47
CA VAL A 92 9.13 0.13 -8.77
C VAL A 92 9.81 1.22 -7.96
N THR A 93 9.87 2.46 -8.47
CA THR A 93 10.47 3.59 -7.75
C THR A 93 9.72 3.93 -6.46
N VAL A 94 8.39 4.03 -6.53
CA VAL A 94 7.56 4.30 -5.34
C VAL A 94 7.61 3.13 -4.36
N SER A 95 7.57 1.90 -4.87
CA SER A 95 7.72 0.65 -4.09
C SER A 95 9.05 0.60 -3.35
N ALA A 96 10.16 0.94 -4.03
CA ALA A 96 11.49 0.98 -3.44
C ALA A 96 11.60 1.99 -2.30
N PHE A 97 10.98 3.16 -2.46
CA PHE A 97 10.91 4.17 -1.41
C PHE A 97 10.15 3.64 -0.18
N ASP A 98 8.96 3.07 -0.38
CA ASP A 98 8.11 2.59 0.71
C ASP A 98 8.72 1.39 1.46
N LEU A 99 9.30 0.43 0.75
CA LEU A 99 10.04 -0.68 1.36
C LEU A 99 11.26 -0.18 2.13
N GLY A 100 11.90 0.90 1.65
CA GLY A 100 13.01 1.58 2.32
C GLY A 100 12.63 2.26 3.63
N GLN A 101 11.34 2.56 3.87
CA GLN A 101 10.89 3.12 5.14
C GLN A 101 10.85 2.08 6.28
N ASP A 102 11.06 0.80 5.97
CA ASP A 102 11.08 -0.30 6.95
C ASP A 102 9.77 -0.45 7.73
N ARG A 103 8.65 -0.13 7.08
CA ARG A 103 7.31 -0.24 7.65
C ARG A 103 6.40 -1.21 6.93
N LEU A 104 6.71 -1.59 5.70
CA LEU A 104 6.03 -2.63 4.92
C LEU A 104 6.89 -3.89 4.92
N ALA A 105 6.70 -4.75 5.91
CA ALA A 105 7.58 -5.89 6.17
C ALA A 105 7.26 -7.15 5.33
N SER A 106 6.23 -7.12 4.48
CA SER A 106 5.80 -8.28 3.69
C SER A 106 5.13 -7.87 2.38
N PHE A 107 5.06 -8.81 1.44
CA PHE A 107 4.28 -8.66 0.22
C PHE A 107 2.80 -8.41 0.51
N SER A 108 2.20 -9.03 1.53
CA SER A 108 0.79 -8.78 1.89
C SER A 108 0.55 -7.34 2.33
N ALA A 109 1.41 -6.78 3.19
CA ALA A 109 1.29 -5.38 3.62
C ALA A 109 1.51 -4.40 2.45
N TYR A 110 2.48 -4.70 1.59
CA TYR A 110 2.72 -3.96 0.36
C TYR A 110 1.51 -4.01 -0.57
N ARG A 111 1.01 -5.20 -0.92
CA ARG A 111 -0.16 -5.40 -1.77
C ARG A 111 -1.37 -4.66 -1.23
N PHE A 112 -1.63 -4.78 0.08
CA PHE A 112 -2.74 -4.12 0.75
C PHE A 112 -2.72 -2.60 0.59
N LEU A 113 -1.54 -1.97 0.70
CA LEU A 113 -1.40 -0.53 0.46
C LEU A 113 -1.61 -0.19 -1.02
N TYR A 114 -0.91 -0.87 -1.92
CA TYR A 114 -0.84 -0.48 -3.31
C TYR A 114 -2.14 -0.72 -4.07
N GLU A 115 -2.90 -1.77 -3.75
CA GLU A 115 -4.22 -1.96 -4.34
C GLU A 115 -5.20 -0.83 -3.97
N ARG A 116 -5.02 -0.19 -2.80
CA ARG A 116 -5.83 0.96 -2.36
C ARG A 116 -5.37 2.27 -2.98
N LEU A 117 -4.10 2.40 -3.31
CA LEU A 117 -3.58 3.58 -4.01
C LEU A 117 -3.93 3.55 -5.50
N LEU A 118 -3.78 2.38 -6.14
CA LEU A 118 -3.82 2.24 -7.60
C LEU A 118 -5.10 1.58 -8.13
N GLY A 119 -5.81 0.81 -7.30
CA GLY A 119 -6.99 0.03 -7.69
C GLY A 119 -6.70 -1.44 -7.97
N ALA A 120 -7.76 -2.21 -8.22
CA ALA A 120 -7.67 -3.66 -8.43
C ALA A 120 -6.86 -4.04 -9.69
N GLY A 121 -6.91 -3.23 -10.74
CA GLY A 121 -6.19 -3.47 -12.00
C GLY A 121 -4.67 -3.55 -11.84
N ALA A 122 -4.10 -2.94 -10.81
CA ALA A 122 -2.65 -2.99 -10.56
C ALA A 122 -2.18 -4.36 -10.00
N ARG A 123 -3.07 -5.18 -9.43
CA ARG A 123 -2.71 -6.41 -8.69
C ARG A 123 -1.80 -7.39 -9.44
N PRO A 124 -2.01 -7.69 -10.74
CA PRO A 124 -1.12 -8.58 -11.50
C PRO A 124 0.34 -8.11 -11.55
N TRP A 125 0.56 -6.81 -11.45
CA TRP A 125 1.86 -6.18 -11.57
C TRP A 125 2.59 -6.03 -10.22
N LEU A 126 1.85 -6.08 -9.11
CA LEU A 126 2.40 -5.88 -7.77
C LEU A 126 3.48 -6.92 -7.39
N PRO A 127 3.36 -8.23 -7.69
CA PRO A 127 4.43 -9.19 -7.47
C PRO A 127 5.75 -8.79 -8.14
N GLY A 128 5.71 -8.46 -9.43
CA GLY A 128 6.89 -8.07 -10.19
C GLY A 128 7.54 -6.80 -9.64
N ALA A 129 6.73 -5.78 -9.36
CA ALA A 129 7.21 -4.52 -8.81
C ALA A 129 7.80 -4.70 -7.40
N PHE A 130 7.16 -5.52 -6.57
CA PHE A 130 7.66 -5.87 -5.24
C PHE A 130 9.01 -6.59 -5.31
N CYS A 131 9.13 -7.63 -6.14
CA CYS A 131 10.38 -8.37 -6.30
C CYS A 131 11.51 -7.48 -6.81
N ALA A 132 11.24 -6.62 -7.79
CA ALA A 132 12.21 -5.65 -8.28
C ALA A 132 12.65 -4.70 -7.16
N ALA A 133 11.71 -4.03 -6.50
CA ALA A 133 11.98 -3.05 -5.44
C ALA A 133 12.67 -3.67 -4.21
N ALA A 134 12.24 -4.85 -3.78
CA ALA A 134 12.81 -5.59 -2.64
C ALA A 134 14.24 -6.08 -2.90
N SER A 135 14.64 -6.22 -4.17
CA SER A 135 15.98 -6.70 -4.55
C SER A 135 17.00 -5.56 -4.73
N LEU A 136 16.57 -4.30 -4.71
CA LEU A 136 17.43 -3.15 -4.98
C LEU A 136 18.50 -2.92 -3.88
N PRO A 137 19.67 -2.36 -4.26
CA PRO A 137 20.84 -2.27 -3.39
C PRO A 137 20.70 -1.29 -2.21
N HIS A 138 19.72 -0.37 -2.25
CA HIS A 138 19.49 0.59 -1.15
C HIS A 138 18.97 -0.08 0.13
N LEU A 139 18.42 -1.29 0.02
CA LEU A 139 18.02 -2.09 1.17
C LEU A 139 19.19 -2.92 1.70
N HIS A 140 19.26 -3.09 3.02
CA HIS A 140 20.20 -4.02 3.65
C HIS A 140 19.93 -5.46 3.16
N PRO A 141 20.97 -6.29 2.87
CA PRO A 141 20.78 -7.64 2.31
C PRO A 141 19.81 -8.53 3.12
N GLU A 142 19.84 -8.43 4.44
CA GLU A 142 18.91 -9.18 5.30
C GLU A 142 17.44 -8.75 5.09
N LYS A 143 17.19 -7.45 4.89
CA LYS A 143 15.84 -6.96 4.59
C LYS A 143 15.35 -7.47 3.24
N ARG A 144 16.22 -7.47 2.23
CA ARG A 144 15.89 -8.03 0.91
C ARG A 144 15.47 -9.49 1.03
N ARG A 145 16.24 -10.30 1.78
CA ARG A 145 15.93 -11.70 2.06
C ARG A 145 14.55 -11.85 2.70
N LEU A 146 14.27 -11.11 3.78
CA LEU A 146 13.00 -11.21 4.49
C LEU A 146 11.81 -10.80 3.61
N LEU A 147 11.95 -9.73 2.83
CA LEU A 147 10.92 -9.27 1.89
C LEU A 147 10.68 -10.31 0.79
N LEU A 148 11.72 -10.81 0.13
CA LEU A 148 11.59 -11.79 -0.94
C LEU A 148 11.06 -13.15 -0.44
N GLN A 149 11.32 -13.52 0.82
CA GLN A 149 10.73 -14.70 1.45
C GLN A 149 9.26 -14.50 1.86
N SER A 150 8.74 -13.28 1.85
CA SER A 150 7.37 -12.97 2.27
C SER A 150 6.32 -13.12 1.15
N ILE A 151 6.76 -13.17 -0.12
CA ILE A 151 5.87 -13.48 -1.24
C ILE A 151 5.84 -15.00 -1.45
N SER A 152 4.65 -15.58 -1.55
CA SER A 152 4.50 -16.99 -1.87
C SER A 152 4.63 -17.24 -3.36
N GLU A 153 5.06 -18.45 -3.74
CA GLU A 153 5.05 -18.87 -5.15
C GLU A 153 3.65 -18.70 -5.76
N ALA A 154 2.61 -19.16 -5.06
CA ALA A 154 1.23 -19.03 -5.52
C ALA A 154 0.79 -17.58 -5.78
N ALA A 155 1.31 -16.60 -5.03
CA ALA A 155 1.04 -15.19 -5.31
C ALA A 155 1.85 -14.69 -6.52
N ALA A 156 3.11 -15.12 -6.65
CA ALA A 156 3.96 -14.73 -7.78
C ALA A 156 3.52 -15.36 -9.12
N THR A 157 2.87 -16.53 -9.07
CA THR A 157 2.44 -17.32 -10.25
C THR A 157 0.92 -17.41 -10.37
N ALA A 158 0.18 -16.55 -9.67
CA ALA A 158 -1.28 -16.54 -9.70
C ALA A 158 -1.80 -16.41 -11.14
N VAL A 159 -2.62 -17.37 -11.56
CA VAL A 159 -3.24 -17.40 -12.91
C VAL A 159 -4.20 -16.23 -13.16
N GLY A 160 -4.64 -15.57 -12.09
CA GLY A 160 -5.50 -14.40 -12.16
C GLY A 160 -5.63 -13.73 -10.79
N TRP A 161 -5.96 -12.45 -10.83
CA TRP A 161 -6.25 -11.64 -9.64
C TRP A 161 -7.72 -11.23 -9.64
N SER A 162 -8.26 -10.98 -8.44
CA SER A 162 -9.62 -10.42 -8.35
C SER A 162 -9.67 -9.06 -9.03
N ASN A 163 -10.71 -8.79 -9.82
CA ASN A 163 -10.99 -7.47 -10.40
C ASN A 163 -11.86 -6.61 -9.47
N ARG A 164 -12.21 -7.10 -8.27
CA ARG A 164 -13.05 -6.34 -7.32
C ARG A 164 -12.22 -5.28 -6.63
N GLU A 165 -12.67 -4.02 -6.69
CA GLU A 165 -12.00 -2.92 -6.00
C GLU A 165 -11.94 -3.13 -4.47
N PRO A 166 -10.87 -2.65 -3.79
CA PRO A 166 -10.82 -2.63 -2.33
C PRO A 166 -11.98 -1.81 -1.76
N THR A 167 -12.60 -2.30 -0.68
CA THR A 167 -13.77 -1.63 -0.07
C THR A 167 -13.46 -1.06 1.30
N PHE A 168 -12.50 -1.64 2.03
CA PHE A 168 -12.03 -1.15 3.32
C PHE A 168 -10.81 -0.24 3.15
N TYR A 169 -10.89 1.00 3.62
CA TYR A 169 -9.75 1.92 3.69
C TYR A 169 -9.52 2.35 5.14
N PRO A 170 -8.43 1.90 5.80
CA PRO A 170 -8.22 2.21 7.20
C PRO A 170 -7.96 3.71 7.38
N GLU A 171 -8.65 4.29 8.36
CA GLU A 171 -8.51 5.70 8.74
C GLU A 171 -7.73 5.87 10.05
N TRP A 172 -7.33 7.11 10.32
CA TRP A 172 -6.87 7.51 11.65
C TRP A 172 -7.98 7.29 12.68
N VAL A 173 -7.62 6.61 13.76
CA VAL A 173 -8.48 6.44 14.93
C VAL A 173 -7.83 7.21 16.07
N GLU A 174 -8.53 8.21 16.61
CA GLU A 174 -8.07 8.91 17.80
C GLU A 174 -7.93 7.93 18.96
N LYS A 175 -6.85 8.06 19.74
CA LYS A 175 -6.74 7.31 20.98
C LYS A 175 -7.86 7.78 21.90
N VAL A 176 -8.75 6.86 22.28
CA VAL A 176 -9.73 7.13 23.33
C VAL A 176 -8.94 7.44 24.60
N ASP A 177 -9.10 8.66 25.10
CA ASP A 177 -8.46 9.08 26.33
C ASP A 177 -9.21 8.44 27.51
N LEU A 178 -8.75 7.26 27.94
CA LEU A 178 -9.36 6.51 29.03
C LEU A 178 -9.34 7.26 30.36
N SER A 179 -8.55 8.33 30.48
CA SER A 179 -8.58 9.22 31.65
C SER A 179 -9.85 10.07 31.75
N LYS A 180 -10.61 10.20 30.64
CA LYS A 180 -11.89 10.91 30.56
C LYS A 180 -13.10 9.97 30.62
N ALA A 181 -12.86 8.66 30.77
CA ALA A 181 -13.91 7.65 30.82
C ALA A 181 -14.40 7.35 32.25
N ASN A 182 -13.94 8.11 33.25
CA ASN A 182 -14.37 8.04 34.65
C ASN A 182 -15.08 9.32 35.08
#